data_AF-A0A7W0YGS0-F1
#
_entry.id   AF-A0A7W0YGS0-F1
#
_cell.length_a   1.000
_cell.length_b   1.000
_cell.length_c   1.000
_cell.angle_alpha   90.00
_cell.angle_beta   90.00
_cell.angle_gamma   90.00
#
_symmetry.space_group_name_H-M   'P 1'
#
loop_
_entity.id
_entity.type
_entity.pdbx_description
1 polymer ?
#
loop_
_entity_poly.entity_id
_entity_poly.type
_entity_poly.pdbx_seq_one_letter_code
_entity_poly.pdbx_strand_id
1 'polypeptide(L)'
;LPGLTSASIGTTYVWAVGAGAQNGSVVRVDPTTNQVVDGSFPLDISPAYVVTLGGGGGVWIAKWFPRPGTTGASDPDAEPFSGSFEVFRLDPRSMTIATRPLVIDAAPTRPSPGLGALWVPSRVARAVLRVDPSLVDPA
;
A
#
# COMPACT_ATOMS: atom_id res chain seq x y z
N LEU A 1 1.42 -2.73 -20.08
CA LEU A 1 0.29 -3.10 -19.19
C LEU A 1 -0.52 -1.84 -18.90
N PRO A 2 -1.62 -1.57 -19.63
CA PRO A 2 -2.47 -0.42 -19.34
C PRO A 2 -3.11 -0.55 -17.94
N GLY A 3 -3.26 0.57 -17.24
CA GLY A 3 -3.94 0.63 -15.93
C GLY A 3 -3.05 0.54 -14.67
N LEU A 4 -1.73 0.40 -14.80
CA LEU A 4 -0.84 0.41 -13.63
C LEU A 4 -0.68 1.82 -13.05
N THR A 5 -0.84 1.95 -11.73
CA THR A 5 -0.81 3.24 -11.00
C THR A 5 0.38 3.35 -10.02
N SER A 6 0.96 2.22 -9.61
CA SER A 6 2.14 2.17 -8.76
C SER A 6 3.01 0.99 -9.10
N ALA A 7 4.34 1.14 -8.97
CA ALA A 7 5.29 0.04 -9.08
C ALA A 7 6.43 0.20 -8.07
N SER A 8 7.02 -0.92 -7.67
CA SER A 8 8.17 -0.96 -6.75
C SER A 8 9.07 -2.14 -7.09
N ILE A 9 10.38 -1.94 -6.97
CA ILE A 9 11.38 -2.96 -7.30
C ILE A 9 11.57 -3.86 -6.09
N GLY A 10 11.25 -5.14 -6.21
CA GLY A 10 11.62 -6.16 -5.24
C GLY A 10 12.94 -6.84 -5.61
N THR A 11 13.42 -7.72 -4.72
CA THR A 11 14.66 -8.47 -4.93
C THR A 11 14.61 -9.40 -6.15
N THR A 12 13.42 -9.90 -6.50
CA THR A 12 13.23 -10.89 -7.58
C THR A 12 12.22 -10.43 -8.62
N TYR A 13 11.20 -9.68 -8.21
CA TYR A 13 10.10 -9.24 -9.06
C TYR A 13 9.93 -7.73 -8.98
N VAL A 14 9.41 -7.14 -10.06
CA VAL A 14 8.78 -5.83 -9.97
C VAL A 14 7.36 -6.03 -9.45
N TRP A 15 7.00 -5.32 -8.41
CA TRP A 15 5.64 -5.31 -7.87
C TRP A 15 4.87 -4.15 -8.46
N ALA A 16 3.63 -4.39 -8.88
CA ALA A 16 2.80 -3.35 -9.48
C ALA A 16 1.36 -3.40 -8.97
N VAL A 17 0.71 -2.24 -8.98
CA VAL A 17 -0.71 -2.07 -8.65
C VAL A 17 -1.45 -1.57 -9.89
N GLY A 18 -2.62 -2.15 -10.16
CA GLY A 18 -3.61 -1.59 -11.10
C GLY A 18 -4.08 -2.53 -12.21
N ALA A 19 -3.49 -3.72 -12.35
CA ALA A 19 -3.94 -4.72 -13.32
C ALA A 19 -5.02 -5.65 -12.73
N GLY A 20 -5.83 -6.33 -13.56
CA GLY A 20 -6.50 -7.59 -13.20
C GLY A 20 -7.82 -7.55 -12.42
N ALA A 21 -8.28 -6.41 -11.88
CA ALA A 21 -9.57 -6.34 -11.16
C ALA A 21 -10.23 -4.95 -11.23
N GLN A 22 -11.49 -4.83 -10.81
CA GLN A 22 -12.27 -3.58 -10.84
C GLN A 22 -11.57 -2.42 -10.13
N ASN A 23 -10.99 -2.67 -8.95
CA ASN A 23 -10.22 -1.69 -8.17
C ASN A 23 -8.70 -1.85 -8.36
N GLY A 24 -8.29 -2.68 -9.32
CA GLY A 24 -6.91 -3.12 -9.50
C GLY A 24 -6.52 -4.27 -8.58
N SER A 25 -5.35 -4.84 -8.83
CA SER A 25 -4.72 -5.84 -7.99
C SER A 25 -3.23 -5.56 -7.86
N VAL A 26 -2.64 -6.13 -6.81
CA VAL A 26 -1.19 -6.24 -6.67
C VAL A 26 -0.75 -7.46 -7.46
N VAL A 27 0.19 -7.26 -8.37
CA VAL A 27 0.76 -8.31 -9.22
C VAL A 27 2.28 -8.33 -9.13
N ARG A 28 2.85 -9.50 -9.39
CA ARG A 28 4.28 -9.71 -9.61
C ARG A 28 4.55 -9.64 -11.10
N VAL A 29 5.55 -8.88 -11.51
CA VAL A 29 6.03 -8.81 -12.89
C VAL A 29 7.45 -9.37 -12.90
N ASP A 30 7.67 -10.37 -13.76
CA ASP A 30 9.00 -10.90 -14.04
C ASP A 30 9.79 -9.85 -14.83
N PRO A 31 10.90 -9.32 -14.30
CA PRO A 31 11.67 -8.28 -14.97
C PRO A 31 12.41 -8.79 -16.22
N THR A 32 12.62 -10.11 -16.36
CA THR A 32 13.32 -10.70 -17.50
C THR A 32 12.41 -10.87 -18.71
N THR A 33 11.15 -11.21 -18.48
CA THR A 33 10.15 -11.47 -19.53
C THR A 33 9.12 -10.35 -19.69
N ASN A 34 9.07 -9.42 -18.73
CA ASN A 34 8.06 -8.35 -18.64
C ASN A 34 6.62 -8.88 -18.60
N GLN A 35 6.43 -10.09 -18.07
CA GLN A 35 5.13 -10.73 -17.93
C GLN A 35 4.66 -10.71 -16.48
N VAL A 36 3.33 -10.65 -16.29
CA VAL A 36 2.73 -10.88 -14.97
C VAL A 36 2.89 -12.36 -14.63
N VAL A 37 3.45 -12.64 -13.45
CA VAL A 37 3.53 -13.99 -12.89
C VAL A 37 2.20 -14.34 -12.26
N ASP A 38 1.78 -15.61 -12.35
CA ASP A 38 0.55 -16.11 -11.77
C ASP A 38 0.39 -15.72 -10.29
N GLY A 39 -0.85 -15.50 -9.87
CA GLY A 39 -1.21 -15.04 -8.52
C GLY A 39 -1.28 -13.52 -8.41
N SER A 40 -2.38 -13.04 -7.83
CA SER A 40 -2.62 -11.62 -7.58
C SER A 40 -3.30 -11.43 -6.23
N PHE A 41 -3.16 -10.24 -5.66
CA PHE A 41 -3.94 -9.83 -4.49
C PHE A 41 -4.95 -8.77 -4.95
N PRO A 42 -6.27 -9.06 -4.97
CA PRO A 42 -7.27 -8.11 -5.39
C PRO A 42 -7.37 -6.96 -4.38
N LEU A 43 -7.43 -5.74 -4.88
CA LEU A 43 -7.69 -4.58 -4.04
C LEU A 43 -9.20 -4.39 -3.91
N ASP A 44 -9.62 -3.96 -2.73
CA ASP A 44 -10.98 -3.55 -2.41
C ASP A 44 -11.23 -2.06 -2.70
N ILE A 45 -10.18 -1.29 -2.98
CA ILE A 45 -10.25 0.16 -3.23
C ILE A 45 -9.09 0.64 -4.10
N SER A 46 -9.34 1.75 -4.80
CA SER A 46 -8.36 2.49 -5.59
C SER A 46 -8.42 3.99 -5.22
N PRO A 47 -7.27 4.69 -5.10
CA PRO A 47 -5.93 4.22 -5.42
C PRO A 47 -5.25 3.45 -4.27
N ALA A 48 -4.30 2.59 -4.64
CA ALA A 48 -3.37 1.93 -3.73
C ALA A 48 -1.93 1.99 -4.27
N TYR A 49 -0.98 1.84 -3.36
CA TYR A 49 0.44 1.90 -3.62
C TYR A 49 1.12 0.63 -3.11
N VAL A 50 2.16 0.22 -3.82
CA VAL A 50 3.06 -0.86 -3.41
C VAL A 50 4.44 -0.28 -3.16
N VAL A 51 5.07 -0.69 -2.06
CA VAL A 51 6.46 -0.38 -1.71
C VAL A 51 7.15 -1.62 -1.17
N THR A 52 8.43 -1.77 -1.48
CA THR A 52 9.26 -2.89 -1.01
C THR A 52 10.29 -2.39 -0.02
N LEU A 53 10.48 -3.13 1.07
CA LEU A 53 11.57 -2.90 2.03
C LEU A 53 12.69 -3.92 1.77
N GLY A 54 13.91 -3.41 1.62
CA GLY A 54 15.11 -4.25 1.48
C GLY A 54 15.40 -5.09 2.72
N GLY A 55 16.35 -6.03 2.61
CA GLY A 55 16.86 -6.77 3.77
C GLY A 55 15.85 -7.72 4.44
N GLY A 56 14.86 -8.23 3.71
CA GLY A 56 13.80 -9.10 4.25
C GLY A 56 12.53 -8.36 4.68
N GLY A 57 12.50 -7.03 4.54
CA GLY A 57 11.39 -6.18 4.94
C GLY A 57 10.09 -6.35 4.14
N GLY A 58 10.06 -7.12 3.04
CA GLY A 58 8.81 -7.57 2.39
C GLY A 58 8.10 -6.54 1.50
N VAL A 59 6.89 -6.89 1.08
CA VAL A 59 6.03 -6.10 0.17
C VAL A 59 4.92 -5.46 0.99
N TRP A 60 4.75 -4.16 0.85
CA TRP A 60 3.80 -3.37 1.62
C TRP A 60 2.80 -2.70 0.71
N ILE A 61 1.54 -2.82 1.10
CA ILE A 61 0.42 -2.18 0.42
C ILE A 61 -0.06 -1.04 1.29
N ALA A 62 -0.26 0.08 0.64
CA ALA A 62 -0.67 1.33 1.22
C ALA A 62 -1.89 1.82 0.43
N LYS A 63 -3.07 1.78 1.03
CA LYS A 63 -4.32 2.09 0.32
C LYS A 63 -5.15 3.10 1.11
N TRP A 64 -5.85 3.94 0.36
CA TRP A 64 -6.85 4.84 0.94
C TRP A 64 -8.05 4.03 1.37
N PHE A 65 -8.65 4.37 2.50
CA PHE A 65 -9.96 3.84 2.87
C PHE A 65 -10.80 4.91 3.57
N PRO A 66 -12.14 4.81 3.50
CA PRO A 66 -13.01 5.73 4.21
C PRO A 66 -12.75 5.66 5.72
N ARG A 67 -12.58 6.80 6.38
CA ARG A 67 -12.41 6.85 7.83
C ARG A 67 -13.63 6.20 8.49
N PRO A 68 -13.47 5.23 9.42
CA PRO A 68 -14.63 4.62 10.08
C PRO A 68 -15.43 5.69 10.82
N GLY A 69 -16.74 5.75 10.55
CA GLY A 69 -17.63 6.77 11.14
C GLY A 69 -17.78 8.05 10.31
N THR A 70 -17.05 8.23 9.21
CA THR A 70 -17.34 9.29 8.22
C THR A 70 -18.17 8.70 7.08
N THR A 71 -19.48 8.59 7.28
CA THR A 71 -20.41 8.23 6.20
C THR A 71 -20.79 9.48 5.42
N GLY A 72 -20.31 9.57 4.17
CA GLY A 72 -20.90 10.46 3.17
C GLY A 72 -20.37 11.89 3.16
N ALA A 73 -20.60 12.53 2.01
CA ALA A 73 -20.23 13.89 1.65
C ALA A 73 -20.90 15.00 2.50
N SER A 74 -21.23 14.73 3.76
CA SER A 74 -21.96 15.65 4.65
C SER A 74 -21.08 16.42 5.63
N ASP A 75 -19.76 16.21 5.60
CA ASP A 75 -18.83 17.11 6.27
C ASP A 75 -18.32 18.14 5.24
N PRO A 76 -18.81 19.39 5.25
CA PRO A 76 -18.36 20.44 4.33
C PRO A 76 -16.91 20.88 4.61
N ASP A 77 -16.37 20.54 5.78
CA ASP A 77 -14.97 20.78 6.16
C ASP A 77 -14.10 19.52 5.94
N ALA A 78 -14.69 18.38 5.56
CA ALA A 78 -13.92 17.22 5.14
C ALA A 78 -13.22 17.57 3.83
N GLU A 79 -11.91 17.82 3.91
CA GLU A 79 -11.05 17.87 2.75
C GLU A 79 -11.35 16.64 1.88
N PRO A 80 -11.42 16.78 0.53
CA PRO A 80 -11.75 15.68 -0.39
C PRO A 80 -10.78 14.47 -0.30
N PHE A 81 -9.71 14.61 0.50
CA PHE A 81 -8.72 13.58 0.84
C PHE A 81 -8.62 13.31 2.35
N SER A 82 -9.72 13.48 3.11
CA SER A 82 -9.82 13.10 4.54
C SER A 82 -9.94 11.58 4.74
N GLY A 83 -9.31 10.80 3.87
CA GLY A 83 -9.27 9.34 3.98
C GLY A 83 -8.22 8.91 4.99
N SER A 84 -8.55 7.85 5.72
CA SER A 84 -7.56 7.09 6.47
C SER A 84 -6.74 6.25 5.49
N PHE A 85 -5.53 5.90 5.91
CA PHE A 85 -4.62 5.10 5.09
C PHE A 85 -4.33 3.81 5.79
N GLU A 86 -4.57 2.70 5.12
CA GLU A 86 -4.29 1.39 5.65
C GLU A 86 -2.95 0.92 5.08
N VAL A 87 -2.06 0.51 5.97
CA VAL A 87 -0.76 -0.05 5.63
C VAL A 87 -0.68 -1.47 6.15
N PHE A 88 -0.39 -2.43 5.26
CA PHE A 88 -0.19 -3.83 5.64
C PHE A 88 0.88 -4.48 4.77
N ARG A 89 1.48 -5.53 5.30
CA ARG A 89 2.43 -6.37 4.59
C ARG A 89 1.69 -7.49 3.88
N LEU A 90 2.09 -7.76 2.65
CA LEU A 90 1.67 -8.91 1.88
C LEU A 90 2.76 -9.98 1.93
N ASP A 91 2.38 -11.23 2.17
CA ASP A 91 3.27 -12.37 1.93
C ASP A 91 3.46 -12.52 0.42
N PRO A 92 4.69 -12.36 -0.09
CA PRO A 92 4.95 -12.34 -1.52
C PRO A 92 4.81 -13.71 -2.20
N ARG A 93 4.73 -14.82 -1.43
CA ARG A 93 4.57 -16.18 -1.95
C ARG A 93 3.09 -16.54 -2.05
N SER A 94 2.36 -16.39 -0.95
CA SER A 94 0.94 -16.77 -0.86
C SER A 94 -0.02 -15.70 -1.37
N MET A 95 0.45 -14.45 -1.55
CA MET A 95 -0.40 -13.29 -1.88
C MET A 95 -1.51 -13.06 -0.84
N THR A 96 -1.21 -13.32 0.42
CA THR A 96 -2.11 -13.07 1.55
C THR A 96 -1.57 -11.99 2.47
N ILE A 97 -2.46 -11.31 3.19
CA ILE A 97 -2.04 -10.31 4.19
C ILE A 97 -1.26 -11.02 5.31
N ALA A 98 -0.04 -10.57 5.56
CA ALA A 98 0.87 -11.16 6.54
C ALA A 98 0.79 -10.50 7.93
N THR A 99 0.18 -9.32 8.01
CA THR A 99 0.17 -8.47 9.21
C THR A 99 -1.23 -7.96 9.52
N ARG A 100 -1.49 -7.57 10.76
CA ARG A 100 -2.69 -6.78 11.04
C ARG A 100 -2.56 -5.43 10.32
N PRO A 101 -3.59 -4.97 9.58
CA PRO A 101 -3.50 -3.66 8.93
C PRO A 101 -3.39 -2.53 9.95
N LEU A 102 -2.48 -1.59 9.67
CA LEU A 102 -2.26 -0.38 10.46
C LEU A 102 -3.00 0.78 9.81
N VAL A 103 -3.86 1.44 10.59
CA VAL A 103 -4.56 2.64 10.17
C VAL A 103 -3.75 3.88 10.52
N ILE A 104 -3.48 4.71 9.52
CA ILE A 104 -2.84 6.02 9.64
C ILE A 104 -3.88 7.08 9.32
N ASP A 105 -4.39 7.72 10.35
CA ASP A 105 -5.42 8.74 10.27
C ASP A 105 -4.79 10.14 10.26
N ALA A 106 -4.13 10.48 9.14
CA ALA A 106 -3.33 11.69 9.04
C ALA A 106 -3.27 12.29 7.62
N ALA A 107 -4.21 11.90 6.75
CA ALA A 107 -4.23 12.19 5.31
C ALA A 107 -2.84 12.03 4.64
N PRO A 108 -2.25 10.83 4.70
CA PRO A 108 -0.94 10.61 4.09
C PRO A 108 -1.04 10.49 2.57
N THR A 109 0.07 10.74 1.87
CA THR A 109 0.08 10.66 0.40
C THR A 109 0.66 9.34 -0.10
N ARG A 110 1.99 9.21 -0.14
CA ARG A 110 2.68 8.03 -0.67
C ARG A 110 3.82 7.65 0.27
N PRO A 111 3.85 6.41 0.80
CA PRO A 111 4.95 5.96 1.64
C PRO A 111 6.22 5.81 0.81
N SER A 112 7.37 5.97 1.46
CA SER A 112 8.68 5.69 0.90
C SER A 112 9.44 4.70 1.79
N PRO A 113 10.07 3.65 1.24
CA PRO A 113 10.92 2.74 2.00
C PRO A 113 12.28 3.40 2.32
N GLY A 114 12.81 3.16 3.52
CA GLY A 114 14.17 3.59 3.86
C GLY A 114 14.54 3.35 5.32
N LEU A 115 15.81 3.08 5.59
CA LEU A 115 16.33 2.89 6.96
C LEU A 115 15.54 1.83 7.77
N GLY A 116 15.10 0.76 7.09
CA GLY A 116 14.33 -0.32 7.70
C GLY A 116 12.88 0.05 8.09
N ALA A 117 12.35 1.18 7.62
CA ALA A 117 11.01 1.65 7.94
C ALA A 117 10.26 2.16 6.70
N LEU A 118 8.95 2.35 6.85
CA LEU A 118 8.17 3.15 5.90
C LEU A 118 8.06 4.58 6.41
N TRP A 119 8.40 5.53 5.55
CA TRP A 119 8.29 6.96 5.82
C TRP A 119 7.06 7.51 5.12
N VAL A 120 6.13 8.03 5.91
CA VAL A 120 4.80 8.41 5.45
C VAL A 120 4.60 9.91 5.66
N PRO A 121 4.66 10.74 4.61
CA PRO A 121 4.36 12.16 4.74
C PRO A 121 2.87 12.33 5.08
N SER A 122 2.60 13.12 6.13
CA SER A 122 1.26 13.44 6.59
C SER A 122 0.96 14.92 6.41
N ARG A 123 -0.13 15.23 5.69
CA ARG A 123 -0.59 16.61 5.51
C ARG A 123 -1.18 17.17 6.81
N VAL A 124 -1.96 16.36 7.53
CA VAL A 124 -2.64 16.78 8.77
C VAL A 124 -1.63 16.97 9.90
N ALA A 125 -0.73 16.02 10.11
CA ALA A 125 0.28 16.12 11.17
C ALA A 125 1.40 17.12 10.84
N ARG A 126 1.49 17.60 9.59
CA ARG A 126 2.59 18.46 9.09
C ARG A 126 3.97 17.86 9.42
N ALA A 127 4.07 16.55 9.26
CA ALA A 127 5.23 15.77 9.67
C ALA A 127 5.44 14.58 8.73
N VAL A 128 6.60 13.92 8.87
CA VAL A 128 6.85 12.60 8.28
C VAL A 128 6.75 11.57 9.39
N LEU A 129 5.80 10.66 9.26
CA LEU A 129 5.59 9.56 10.19
C LEU A 129 6.54 8.41 9.83
N ARG A 130 7.19 7.83 10.85
CA ARG A 130 7.95 6.59 10.71
C ARG A 130 7.05 5.42 11.13
N VAL A 131 6.76 4.52 10.20
CA VAL A 131 6.09 3.24 10.51
C VAL A 131 7.17 2.19 10.64
N ASP A 132 7.33 1.68 11.86
CA ASP A 132 8.22 0.58 12.15
C ASP A 132 7.54 -0.76 11.76
N PRO A 133 8.13 -1.55 10.84
CA PRO A 133 7.56 -2.81 10.39
C PRO A 133 7.24 -3.79 11.53
N SER A 134 8.03 -3.76 12.60
CA SER A 134 7.83 -4.61 13.77
C SER A 134 6.51 -4.34 14.51
N LEU A 135 5.88 -3.18 14.29
CA LEU A 135 4.60 -2.82 14.93
C LEU A 135 3.41 -3.57 14.32
N VAL A 136 3.58 -4.21 13.18
CA VAL A 136 2.49 -4.91 12.49
C VAL A 136 2.77 -6.40 12.27
N ASP A 137 4.02 -6.85 12.42
CA ASP A 137 4.34 -8.27 12.43
C ASP A 137 3.58 -8.97 13.58
N PRO A 138 2.94 -10.14 13.33
CA PRO A 138 2.35 -10.90 14.42
C PRO A 138 3.45 -11.30 15.41
N ALA A 139 3.19 -11.06 16.70
CA ALA A 139 4.08 -11.43 17.80
C ALA A 139 4.40 -12.93 17.82
#